data_AF-A0AAE0LQM2-F1
#
_entry.id   AF-A0AAE0LQM2-F1
#
_cell.length_a   1.000
_cell.length_b   1.000
_cell.length_c   1.000
_cell.angle_alpha   90.00
_cell.angle_beta   90.00
_cell.angle_gamma   90.00
#
_symmetry.space_group_name_H-M   'P 1'
#
loop_
_entity.id
_entity.type
_entity.pdbx_description
1 polymer ?
#
loop_
_entity_poly.entity_id
_entity_poly.type
_entity_poly.pdbx_seq_one_letter_code
_entity_poly.pdbx_strand_id
1 'polypeptide(L)'
;MSSTSRCSWLRLPRPKACLGFMSLQTGTELISTALIFNKATGLYGLLTLFTGYSLSALQVTAYLGSILVLAALAICLPHVRRQSPLPNLALAWVYAVDTLVSAAYTAAFATTWYLAAFHDTKGPAGAEDDAATSPSNGDVQHDEGQQAQVQAGTGVHDTAASMVLIVAFTLIRFYFSLVVMAYARTVLLRFVRESMPESEEVAGVSPDPFAVGAPLGEGWRGKLGRAMVCIGRGYWLGGKKEDEEWARQVNSKFRSTRE
;
A
#
# COMPACT_ATOMS: atom_id res chain seq x y z
N MET A 1 -27.95 -26.89 -14.41
CA MET A 1 -27.72 -25.54 -14.95
C MET A 1 -28.09 -24.53 -13.87
N SER A 2 -27.09 -23.86 -13.29
CA SER A 2 -27.25 -22.55 -12.66
C SER A 2 -25.86 -22.05 -12.32
N SER A 3 -25.39 -21.09 -13.12
CA SER A 3 -24.16 -20.34 -12.97
C SER A 3 -24.06 -19.73 -11.58
N THR A 4 -23.17 -20.24 -10.73
CA THR A 4 -22.72 -19.50 -9.55
C THR A 4 -21.80 -18.40 -10.05
N SER A 5 -22.38 -17.23 -10.27
CA SER A 5 -21.68 -15.99 -10.60
C SER A 5 -20.58 -15.74 -9.58
N ARG A 6 -19.36 -16.15 -9.92
CA ARG A 6 -18.16 -15.82 -9.15
C ARG A 6 -18.01 -14.31 -9.21
N CYS A 7 -18.30 -13.65 -8.09
CA CYS A 7 -18.15 -12.22 -7.93
C CYS A 7 -16.69 -11.86 -8.28
N SER A 8 -16.51 -11.35 -9.49
CA SER A 8 -15.24 -10.92 -10.08
C SER A 8 -14.83 -9.59 -9.46
N TRP A 9 -14.66 -9.55 -8.14
CA TRP A 9 -14.24 -8.34 -7.46
C TRP A 9 -12.73 -8.20 -7.60
N LEU A 10 -12.34 -7.34 -8.54
CA LEU A 10 -11.01 -6.77 -8.77
C LEU A 10 -9.94 -7.78 -9.22
N ARG A 11 -9.92 -8.04 -10.53
CA ARG A 11 -8.78 -8.67 -11.23
C ARG A 11 -7.56 -7.72 -11.16
N LEU A 12 -6.81 -7.79 -10.07
CA LEU A 12 -5.65 -6.92 -9.79
C LEU A 12 -4.56 -7.05 -10.87
N PRO A 13 -3.93 -5.94 -11.29
CA PRO A 13 -2.80 -5.97 -12.22
C PRO A 13 -1.61 -6.72 -11.63
N ARG A 14 -0.87 -7.42 -12.49
CA ARG A 14 0.24 -8.30 -12.07
C ARG A 14 1.53 -7.90 -12.77
N PRO A 15 2.36 -7.03 -12.17
CA PRO A 15 3.66 -6.68 -12.73
C PRO A 15 4.58 -7.90 -12.77
N LYS A 16 5.26 -8.13 -13.91
CA LYS A 16 6.26 -9.20 -14.08
C LYS A 16 7.68 -8.76 -13.71
N ALA A 17 7.90 -7.45 -13.66
CA ALA A 17 9.15 -6.80 -13.27
C ALA A 17 8.81 -5.53 -12.49
N CYS A 18 9.67 -5.15 -11.55
CA CYS A 18 9.54 -3.86 -10.87
C CYS A 18 10.13 -2.77 -11.79
N LEU A 19 9.36 -1.71 -12.03
CA LEU A 19 9.70 -0.60 -12.95
C LEU A 19 10.08 -1.03 -14.38
N GLY A 20 9.77 -2.27 -14.78
CA GLY A 20 10.06 -2.81 -16.11
C GLY A 20 11.48 -3.35 -16.33
N PHE A 21 12.44 -3.08 -15.43
CA PHE A 21 13.84 -3.46 -15.62
C PHE A 21 14.46 -4.30 -14.48
N MET A 22 13.90 -4.28 -13.26
CA MET A 22 14.48 -5.02 -12.13
C MET A 22 13.62 -6.24 -11.73
N SER A 23 14.27 -7.23 -11.11
CA SER A 23 13.58 -8.42 -10.58
C SER A 23 12.55 -8.02 -9.51
N LEU A 24 11.46 -8.78 -9.38
CA LEU A 24 10.45 -8.55 -8.33
C LEU A 24 11.05 -8.67 -6.92
N GLN A 25 12.06 -9.52 -6.75
CA GLN A 25 12.76 -9.67 -5.47
C GLN A 25 13.53 -8.38 -5.12
N THR A 26 14.39 -7.92 -6.03
CA THR A 26 15.16 -6.68 -5.84
C THR A 26 14.23 -5.48 -5.63
N GLY A 27 13.16 -5.40 -6.41
CA GLY A 27 12.13 -4.37 -6.24
C GLY A 27 11.49 -4.42 -4.86
N THR A 28 11.11 -5.61 -4.38
CA THR A 28 10.51 -5.78 -3.04
C THR A 28 11.49 -5.40 -1.93
N GLU A 29 12.77 -5.74 -2.06
CA GLU A 29 13.81 -5.34 -1.10
C GLU A 29 13.97 -3.82 -1.04
N LEU A 30 14.09 -3.15 -2.19
CA LEU A 30 14.22 -1.69 -2.28
C LEU A 30 12.96 -0.98 -1.77
N ILE A 31 11.78 -1.43 -2.18
CA ILE A 31 10.48 -0.89 -1.75
C ILE A 31 10.32 -1.02 -0.24
N SER A 32 10.64 -2.19 0.32
CA SER A 32 10.53 -2.43 1.77
C SER A 32 11.54 -1.61 2.55
N THR A 33 12.76 -1.46 2.04
CA THR A 33 13.80 -0.62 2.63
C THR A 33 13.40 0.85 2.62
N ALA A 34 12.88 1.36 1.50
CA ALA A 34 12.34 2.71 1.40
C ALA A 34 11.18 2.94 2.37
N LEU A 35 10.30 1.96 2.55
CA LEU A 35 9.22 2.03 3.53
C LEU A 35 9.74 2.09 4.98
N ILE A 36 10.77 1.29 5.31
CA ILE A 36 11.43 1.34 6.62
C ILE A 36 11.98 2.75 6.89
N PHE A 37 12.72 3.32 5.94
CA PHE A 37 13.22 4.69 6.08
C PHE A 37 12.08 5.69 6.25
N ASN A 38 11.02 5.59 5.45
CA ASN A 38 9.86 6.47 5.55
C ASN A 38 9.17 6.40 6.92
N LYS A 39 9.01 5.19 7.48
CA LYS A 39 8.42 5.00 8.82
C LYS A 39 9.36 5.44 9.94
N ALA A 40 10.66 5.20 9.79
CA ALA A 40 11.68 5.66 10.73
C ALA A 40 11.79 7.19 10.75
N THR A 41 11.65 7.86 9.60
CA THR A 41 11.59 9.33 9.57
C THR A 41 10.35 9.86 10.29
N GLY A 42 9.19 9.20 10.11
CA GLY A 42 7.97 9.54 10.84
C GLY A 42 8.09 9.38 12.36
N LEU A 43 8.93 8.44 12.82
CA LEU A 43 9.24 8.25 14.25
C LEU A 43 9.97 9.43 14.90
N TYR A 44 10.68 10.29 14.13
CA TYR A 44 11.20 11.54 14.70
C TYR A 44 10.08 12.48 15.16
N GLY A 45 8.89 12.41 14.54
CA GLY A 45 7.71 13.13 15.00
C GLY A 45 7.26 12.71 16.42
N LEU A 46 7.61 11.49 16.86
CA LEU A 46 7.29 10.99 18.19
C LEU A 46 8.12 11.65 19.30
N LEU A 47 9.29 12.22 18.98
CA LEU A 47 10.08 13.01 19.94
C LEU A 47 9.28 14.21 20.46
N THR A 48 8.32 14.73 19.68
CA THR A 48 7.48 15.85 20.10
C THR A 48 6.54 15.48 21.27
N LEU A 49 6.20 14.20 21.41
CA LEU A 49 5.43 13.70 22.55
C LEU A 49 6.26 13.79 23.86
N PHE A 50 7.57 13.55 23.77
CA PHE A 50 8.48 13.64 24.92
C PHE A 50 8.84 15.08 25.29
N THR A 51 8.68 16.04 24.38
CA THR A 51 8.86 17.47 24.66
C THR A 51 7.64 18.14 25.29
N GLY A 52 6.57 17.38 25.59
CA GLY A 52 5.37 17.88 26.27
C GLY A 52 4.29 18.45 25.34
N TYR A 53 4.37 18.21 24.04
CA TYR A 53 3.35 18.67 23.09
C TYR A 53 2.08 17.80 23.15
N SER A 54 0.91 18.43 23.09
CA SER A 54 -0.39 17.75 23.12
C SER A 54 -0.72 17.20 21.72
N LEU A 55 -0.36 15.95 21.45
CA LEU A 55 -0.73 15.30 20.19
C LEU A 55 -2.22 14.96 20.14
N SER A 56 -2.83 15.15 18.97
CA SER A 56 -4.18 14.65 18.70
C SER A 56 -4.22 13.12 18.79
N ALA A 57 -5.32 12.56 19.29
CA ALA A 57 -5.51 11.11 19.39
C ALA A 57 -5.29 10.39 18.04
N LEU A 58 -5.61 11.07 16.94
CA LEU A 58 -5.47 10.58 15.57
C LEU A 58 -4.00 10.50 15.12
N GLN A 59 -3.13 11.39 15.62
CA GLN A 59 -1.69 11.32 15.38
C GLN A 59 -1.05 10.18 16.17
N VAL A 60 -1.46 9.98 17.43
CA VAL A 60 -0.97 8.88 18.25
C VAL A 60 -1.28 7.53 17.60
N THR A 61 -2.47 7.34 17.03
CA THR A 61 -2.81 6.12 16.29
C THR A 61 -1.96 5.93 15.03
N ALA A 62 -1.66 7.01 14.31
CA ALA A 62 -0.82 6.97 13.12
C ALA A 62 0.64 6.58 13.45
N TYR A 63 1.19 7.10 14.55
CA TYR A 63 2.52 6.75 15.03
C TYR A 63 2.60 5.32 15.55
N LEU A 64 1.61 4.87 16.35
CA LEU A 64 1.57 3.51 16.86
C LEU A 64 1.44 2.49 15.72
N GLY A 65 0.60 2.78 14.71
CA GLY A 65 0.50 1.97 13.50
C GLY A 65 1.83 1.91 12.73
N SER A 66 2.58 3.01 12.67
CA SER A 66 3.88 3.06 12.01
C SER A 66 4.95 2.22 12.71
N ILE A 67 4.92 2.14 14.05
CA ILE A 67 5.79 1.24 14.83
C ILE A 67 5.46 -0.23 14.52
N LEU A 68 4.17 -0.58 14.48
CA LEU A 68 3.74 -1.95 14.14
C LEU A 68 4.17 -2.36 12.74
N VAL A 69 4.01 -1.47 11.75
CA VAL A 69 4.47 -1.70 10.38
C VAL A 69 5.99 -1.86 10.34
N LEU A 70 6.73 -1.02 11.06
CA LEU A 70 8.20 -1.11 11.12
C LEU A 70 8.66 -2.45 11.73
N ALA A 71 8.06 -2.88 12.83
CA ALA A 71 8.36 -4.16 13.45
C ALA A 71 8.04 -5.34 12.52
N ALA A 72 6.89 -5.30 11.84
CA ALA A 72 6.50 -6.31 10.87
C ALA A 72 7.47 -6.38 9.69
N LEU A 73 7.91 -5.24 9.16
CA LEU A 73 8.91 -5.16 8.10
C LEU A 73 10.25 -5.72 8.54
N ALA A 74 10.73 -5.37 9.74
CA ALA A 74 11.99 -5.90 10.27
C ALA A 74 11.99 -7.43 10.37
N ILE A 75 10.84 -8.03 10.74
CA ILE A 75 10.67 -9.48 10.84
C ILE A 75 10.58 -10.13 9.44
N CYS A 76 9.86 -9.50 8.50
CA CYS A 76 9.58 -10.09 7.18
C CYS A 76 10.70 -9.86 6.15
N LEU A 77 11.47 -8.77 6.25
CA LEU A 77 12.52 -8.43 5.30
C LEU A 77 13.60 -9.51 5.11
N PRO A 78 14.17 -10.15 6.16
CA PRO A 78 15.15 -11.21 5.95
C PRO A 78 14.56 -12.43 5.21
N HIS A 79 13.24 -12.58 5.23
CA HIS A 79 12.53 -13.67 4.57
C HIS A 79 12.27 -13.43 3.08
N VAL A 80 12.45 -12.20 2.60
CA VAL A 80 12.43 -11.88 1.16
C VAL A 80 13.56 -12.63 0.47
N ARG A 81 14.78 -12.55 1.00
CA ARG A 81 15.94 -13.28 0.44
C ARG A 81 15.80 -14.80 0.58
N ARG A 82 15.16 -15.28 1.65
CA ARG A 82 14.91 -16.71 1.89
C ARG A 82 13.72 -17.27 1.11
N GLN A 83 12.94 -16.42 0.44
CA GLN A 83 11.75 -16.81 -0.32
C GLN A 83 10.77 -17.70 0.46
N SER A 84 10.59 -17.43 1.76
CA SER A 84 9.64 -18.21 2.56
C SER A 84 8.20 -17.72 2.30
N PRO A 85 7.23 -18.60 2.04
CA PRO A 85 5.91 -18.22 1.54
C PRO A 85 5.07 -17.41 2.54
N LEU A 86 4.97 -17.84 3.80
CA LEU A 86 4.12 -17.17 4.80
C LEU A 86 4.61 -15.75 5.15
N PRO A 87 5.90 -15.51 5.48
CA PRO A 87 6.38 -14.15 5.75
C PRO A 87 6.30 -13.22 4.54
N ASN A 88 6.50 -13.71 3.32
CA ASN A 88 6.34 -12.88 2.12
C ASN A 88 4.87 -12.53 1.86
N LEU A 89 3.95 -13.46 2.12
CA LEU A 89 2.52 -13.19 2.12
C LEU A 89 2.16 -12.14 3.19
N ALA A 90 2.76 -12.22 4.38
CA ALA A 90 2.55 -11.25 5.46
C ALA A 90 3.07 -9.87 5.09
N LEU A 91 4.26 -9.80 4.51
CA LEU A 91 4.85 -8.57 3.99
C LEU A 91 3.92 -7.88 2.98
N ALA A 92 3.34 -8.64 2.05
CA ALA A 92 2.44 -8.11 1.05
C ALA A 92 1.17 -7.50 1.66
N TRP A 93 0.57 -8.18 2.64
CA TRP A 93 -0.59 -7.66 3.36
C TRP A 93 -0.27 -6.44 4.21
N VAL A 94 0.86 -6.46 4.93
CA VAL A 94 1.34 -5.31 5.71
C VAL A 94 1.51 -4.09 4.81
N TYR A 95 2.15 -4.26 3.65
CA TYR A 95 2.35 -3.16 2.70
C TYR A 95 1.03 -2.64 2.12
N ALA A 96 0.10 -3.54 1.77
CA ALA A 96 -1.21 -3.17 1.23
C ALA A 96 -2.05 -2.38 2.26
N VAL A 97 -2.12 -2.87 3.50
CA VAL A 97 -2.83 -2.20 4.58
C VAL A 97 -2.17 -0.86 4.91
N ASP A 98 -0.84 -0.82 5.01
CA ASP A 98 -0.10 0.43 5.26
C ASP A 98 -0.40 1.48 4.18
N THR A 99 -0.43 1.06 2.92
CA THR A 99 -0.73 1.96 1.78
C THR A 99 -2.16 2.48 1.87
N LEU A 100 -3.14 1.62 2.18
CA LEU A 100 -4.55 2.01 2.33
C LEU A 100 -4.76 2.96 3.51
N VAL A 101 -4.15 2.65 4.66
CA VAL A 101 -4.22 3.49 5.86
C VAL A 101 -3.58 4.85 5.58
N SER A 102 -2.39 4.87 4.98
CA SER A 102 -1.69 6.11 4.60
C SER A 102 -2.53 6.93 3.62
N ALA A 103 -3.13 6.31 2.60
CA ALA A 103 -4.01 6.99 1.66
C ALA A 103 -5.27 7.54 2.33
N ALA A 104 -5.84 6.83 3.31
CA ALA A 104 -6.99 7.31 4.06
C ALA A 104 -6.64 8.54 4.91
N TYR A 105 -5.49 8.56 5.58
CA TYR A 105 -4.99 9.74 6.29
C TYR A 105 -4.74 10.92 5.34
N THR A 106 -4.12 10.66 4.19
CA THR A 106 -3.90 11.68 3.15
C THR A 106 -5.23 12.24 2.62
N ALA A 107 -6.23 11.39 2.38
CA ALA A 107 -7.54 11.80 1.92
C ALA A 107 -8.32 12.60 2.99
N ALA A 108 -8.24 12.18 4.26
CA ALA A 108 -8.84 12.91 5.38
C ALA A 108 -8.23 14.31 5.49
N PHE A 109 -6.89 14.41 5.47
CA PHE A 109 -6.18 15.68 5.46
C PHE A 109 -6.58 16.56 4.27
N ALA A 110 -6.59 15.99 3.05
CA ALA A 110 -6.97 16.72 1.85
C ALA A 110 -8.42 17.22 1.88
N THR A 111 -9.35 16.44 2.47
CA THR A 111 -10.76 16.83 2.61
C THR A 111 -10.90 18.00 3.57
N THR A 112 -10.28 17.93 4.76
CA THR A 112 -10.28 19.04 5.72
C THR A 112 -9.69 20.30 5.10
N TRP A 113 -8.57 20.16 4.39
CA TRP A 113 -7.93 21.28 3.70
C TRP A 113 -8.82 21.88 2.61
N TYR A 114 -9.45 21.04 1.79
CA TYR A 114 -10.33 21.49 0.71
C TYR A 114 -11.55 22.21 1.27
N LEU A 115 -12.20 21.66 2.30
CA LEU A 115 -13.34 22.30 2.96
C LEU A 115 -12.96 23.66 3.55
N ALA A 116 -11.83 23.77 4.25
CA ALA A 116 -11.33 25.04 4.78
C ALA A 116 -11.12 26.08 3.67
N ALA A 117 -10.62 25.67 2.50
CA ALA A 117 -10.40 26.56 1.36
C ALA A 117 -11.69 27.14 0.73
N PHE A 118 -12.87 26.51 0.91
CA PHE A 118 -14.15 27.10 0.47
C PHE A 118 -14.77 28.05 1.47
N HIS A 119 -14.44 27.90 2.76
CA HIS A 119 -15.05 28.68 3.83
C HIS A 119 -14.32 29.99 4.14
N ASP A 120 -13.09 30.17 3.65
CA ASP A 120 -12.33 31.40 3.84
C ASP A 120 -11.90 32.05 2.51
N THR A 121 -12.44 33.24 2.23
CA THR A 121 -12.04 34.07 1.07
C THR A 121 -10.69 34.76 1.27
N LYS A 122 -10.09 34.66 2.47
CA LYS A 122 -8.68 34.95 2.70
C LYS A 122 -7.96 33.60 2.63
N GLY A 123 -7.00 33.46 1.73
CA GLY A 123 -6.33 32.18 1.47
C GLY A 123 -5.84 31.45 2.75
N PRO A 124 -5.55 30.14 2.65
CA PRO A 124 -5.41 29.21 3.78
C PRO A 124 -4.23 29.48 4.74
N ALA A 125 -3.54 30.61 4.61
CA ALA A 125 -2.54 31.08 5.57
C ALA A 125 -3.13 31.87 6.75
N GLY A 126 -4.46 32.09 6.79
CA GLY A 126 -5.13 32.89 7.83
C GLY A 126 -6.09 32.12 8.74
N ALA A 127 -6.29 30.83 8.54
CA ALA A 127 -7.19 30.02 9.38
C ALA A 127 -6.38 29.29 10.47
N GLU A 128 -5.84 30.06 11.42
CA GLU A 128 -5.45 29.53 12.72
C GLU A 128 -6.72 29.36 13.57
N ASP A 129 -7.22 28.13 13.63
CA ASP A 129 -7.60 27.41 14.84
C ASP A 129 -8.42 26.16 14.44
N ASP A 130 -8.07 25.01 15.03
CA ASP A 130 -8.86 23.75 15.04
C ASP A 130 -8.79 22.72 13.89
N ALA A 131 -7.63 22.52 13.25
CA ALA A 131 -7.38 21.27 12.51
C ALA A 131 -5.96 20.69 12.72
N ALA A 132 -5.73 20.18 13.92
CA ALA A 132 -4.49 19.52 14.33
C ALA A 132 -4.17 18.27 13.49
N THR A 133 -3.27 18.38 12.50
CA THR A 133 -2.42 17.26 12.05
C THR A 133 -1.00 17.60 11.55
N SER A 134 -0.58 18.86 11.45
CA SER A 134 0.85 19.20 11.27
C SER A 134 1.50 19.57 12.60
N PRO A 135 2.75 19.17 12.88
CA PRO A 135 3.52 19.80 13.94
C PRO A 135 3.76 21.25 13.50
N SER A 136 3.02 22.18 14.10
CA SER A 136 3.30 23.61 13.98
C SER A 136 4.67 23.86 14.60
N ASN A 137 5.67 24.16 13.77
CA ASN A 137 6.86 24.85 14.24
C ASN A 137 6.37 26.23 14.68
N GLY A 138 6.56 26.55 15.97
CA GLY A 138 6.03 27.76 16.60
C GLY A 138 6.32 29.04 15.82
N ASP A 139 5.41 30.00 15.98
CA ASP A 139 5.48 31.40 15.56
C ASP A 139 6.52 31.70 14.47
N VAL A 140 6.28 31.17 13.27
CA VAL A 140 6.99 31.65 12.08
C VAL A 140 6.36 32.99 11.73
N GLN A 141 7.01 34.06 12.18
CA GLN A 141 6.72 35.41 11.73
C GLN A 141 6.76 35.44 10.20
N HIS A 142 5.60 35.59 9.59
CA HIS A 142 5.44 35.64 8.13
C HIS A 142 6.23 36.86 7.62
N ASP A 143 7.27 36.61 6.84
CA ASP A 143 8.03 37.66 6.15
C ASP A 143 7.12 38.34 5.11
N GLU A 144 7.28 39.65 4.92
CA GLU A 144 6.40 40.49 4.09
C GLU A 144 6.27 39.96 2.64
N GLY A 145 7.26 39.22 2.16
CA GLY A 145 7.25 38.55 0.86
C GLY A 145 6.19 37.45 0.72
N GLN A 146 5.80 36.80 1.81
CA GLN A 146 4.86 35.67 1.79
C GLN A 146 3.39 36.15 1.82
N GLN A 147 3.14 37.36 2.30
CA GLN A 147 1.83 38.03 2.18
C GLN A 147 1.59 38.57 0.76
N ALA A 148 2.65 39.04 0.07
CA ALA A 148 2.56 39.51 -1.31
C ALA A 148 2.21 38.40 -2.31
N GLN A 149 2.67 37.16 -2.08
CA GLN A 149 2.39 35.99 -2.93
C GLN A 149 0.92 35.54 -2.87
N VAL A 150 0.27 35.69 -1.72
CA VAL A 150 -1.16 35.39 -1.54
C VAL A 150 -2.03 36.40 -2.29
N GLN A 151 -1.59 37.66 -2.37
CA GLN A 151 -2.33 38.74 -3.01
C GLN A 151 -2.19 38.74 -4.55
N ALA A 152 -1.14 38.09 -5.09
CA ALA A 152 -0.87 37.98 -6.52
C ALA A 152 -1.58 36.81 -7.24
N GLY A 153 -2.39 36.00 -6.55
CA GLY A 153 -3.09 34.84 -7.14
C GLY A 153 -2.19 33.66 -7.51
N THR A 154 -0.89 33.74 -7.21
CA THR A 154 0.10 32.68 -7.47
C THR A 154 0.02 31.53 -6.46
N GLY A 155 -0.51 31.76 -5.25
CA GLY A 155 -0.67 30.72 -4.22
C GLY A 155 -1.66 29.59 -4.57
N VAL A 156 -2.61 29.84 -5.48
CA VAL A 156 -3.54 28.80 -5.97
C VAL A 156 -2.85 27.84 -6.96
N HIS A 157 -1.85 28.34 -7.71
CA HIS A 157 -1.06 27.49 -8.60
C HIS A 157 -0.12 26.55 -7.83
N ASP A 158 0.48 27.03 -6.74
CA ASP A 158 1.39 26.23 -5.90
C ASP A 158 0.64 25.14 -5.10
N THR A 159 -0.62 25.37 -4.73
CA THR A 159 -1.47 24.38 -4.04
C THR A 159 -2.00 23.29 -4.98
N ALA A 160 -2.30 23.62 -6.24
CA ALA A 160 -2.64 22.62 -7.25
C ALA A 160 -1.45 21.69 -7.57
N ALA A 161 -0.23 22.26 -7.66
CA ALA A 161 0.98 21.48 -7.91
C ALA A 161 1.28 20.49 -6.76
N SER A 162 1.15 20.93 -5.51
CA SER A 162 1.37 20.05 -4.35
C SER A 162 0.31 18.94 -4.27
N MET A 163 -0.95 19.21 -4.61
CA MET A 163 -2.01 18.19 -4.69
C MET A 163 -1.70 17.13 -5.74
N VAL A 164 -1.26 17.54 -6.94
CA VAL A 164 -0.85 16.60 -8.00
C VAL A 164 0.29 15.70 -7.53
N LEU A 165 1.27 16.26 -6.82
CA LEU A 165 2.36 15.48 -6.25
C LEU A 165 1.87 14.48 -5.20
N ILE A 166 0.99 14.89 -4.29
CA ILE A 166 0.41 13.99 -3.27
C ILE A 166 -0.32 12.80 -3.92
N VAL A 167 -1.15 13.08 -4.94
CA VAL A 167 -1.85 12.04 -5.71
C VAL A 167 -0.85 11.13 -6.43
N ALA A 168 0.15 11.70 -7.10
CA ALA A 168 1.19 10.94 -7.81
C ALA A 168 1.96 10.02 -6.85
N PHE A 169 2.40 10.52 -5.70
CA PHE A 169 3.07 9.70 -4.68
C PHE A 169 2.16 8.60 -4.13
N THR A 170 0.88 8.90 -3.93
CA THR A 170 -0.10 7.91 -3.47
C THR A 170 -0.27 6.79 -4.50
N LEU A 171 -0.39 7.12 -5.79
CA LEU A 171 -0.46 6.14 -6.87
C LEU A 171 0.81 5.31 -7.00
N ILE A 172 1.99 5.92 -6.82
CA ILE A 172 3.27 5.20 -6.79
C ILE A 172 3.28 4.16 -5.66
N ARG A 173 2.79 4.50 -4.46
CA ARG A 173 2.69 3.54 -3.36
C ARG A 173 1.71 2.40 -3.66
N PHE A 174 0.57 2.70 -4.28
CA PHE A 174 -0.34 1.65 -4.76
C PHE A 174 0.34 0.72 -5.76
N TYR A 175 1.11 1.25 -6.72
CA TYR A 175 1.89 0.44 -7.64
C TYR A 175 2.92 -0.43 -6.91
N PHE A 176 3.67 0.12 -5.95
CA PHE A 176 4.60 -0.65 -5.15
C PHE A 176 3.92 -1.75 -4.34
N SER A 177 2.71 -1.51 -3.82
CA SER A 177 1.90 -2.55 -3.17
C SER A 177 1.60 -3.71 -4.13
N LEU A 178 1.21 -3.41 -5.38
CA LEU A 178 1.01 -4.44 -6.41
C LEU A 178 2.29 -5.23 -6.71
N VAL A 179 3.46 -4.58 -6.72
CA VAL A 179 4.77 -5.22 -6.92
C VAL A 179 5.07 -6.22 -5.79
N VAL A 180 4.91 -5.80 -4.53
CA VAL A 180 5.15 -6.67 -3.36
C VAL A 180 4.16 -7.84 -3.34
N MET A 181 2.89 -7.61 -3.64
CA MET A 181 1.89 -8.68 -3.75
C MET A 181 2.22 -9.68 -4.87
N ALA A 182 2.66 -9.17 -6.04
CA ALA A 182 3.06 -10.03 -7.15
C ALA A 182 4.28 -10.89 -6.78
N TYR A 183 5.27 -10.31 -6.10
CA TYR A 183 6.42 -11.05 -5.58
C TYR A 183 5.99 -12.15 -4.59
N ALA A 184 5.19 -11.81 -3.58
CA ALA A 184 4.72 -12.78 -2.59
C ALA A 184 3.95 -13.93 -3.24
N ARG A 185 3.12 -13.65 -4.25
CA ARG A 185 2.45 -14.67 -5.04
C ARG A 185 3.43 -15.57 -5.78
N THR A 186 4.47 -15.02 -6.42
CA THR A 186 5.46 -15.85 -7.13
C THR A 186 6.17 -16.81 -6.17
N VAL A 187 6.49 -16.36 -4.96
CA VAL A 187 7.08 -17.19 -3.91
C VAL A 187 6.11 -18.28 -3.45
N LEU A 188 4.83 -17.92 -3.24
CA LEU A 188 3.79 -18.85 -2.82
C LEU A 188 3.54 -19.96 -3.85
N LEU A 189 3.35 -19.59 -5.11
CA LEU A 189 3.10 -20.56 -6.19
C LEU A 189 4.33 -21.41 -6.50
N ARG A 190 5.53 -20.85 -6.33
CA ARG A 190 6.78 -21.63 -6.40
C ARG A 190 6.80 -22.71 -5.32
N PHE A 191 6.49 -22.34 -4.08
CA PHE A 191 6.43 -23.29 -2.97
C PHE A 191 5.41 -24.40 -3.21
N VAL A 192 4.20 -24.06 -3.70
CA VAL A 192 3.17 -25.05 -4.05
C VAL A 192 3.67 -26.01 -5.12
N ARG A 193 4.31 -25.52 -6.18
CA ARG A 193 4.85 -26.36 -7.25
C ARG A 193 5.95 -27.31 -6.77
N GLU A 194 6.82 -26.84 -5.90
CA GLU A 194 7.96 -27.63 -5.40
C GLU A 194 7.54 -28.62 -4.30
N SER A 195 6.61 -28.24 -3.42
CA SER A 195 6.25 -29.01 -2.23
C SER A 195 4.97 -29.84 -2.38
N MET A 196 4.18 -29.62 -3.44
CA MET A 196 2.91 -30.29 -3.69
C MET A 196 2.75 -30.75 -5.15
N PRO A 197 3.68 -31.55 -5.72
CA PRO A 197 3.64 -31.94 -7.12
C PRO A 197 2.45 -32.85 -7.48
N GLU A 198 1.93 -33.64 -6.52
CA GLU A 198 0.82 -34.59 -6.74
C GLU A 198 -0.57 -33.97 -6.54
N SER A 199 -0.65 -32.73 -6.08
CA SER A 199 -1.94 -32.07 -5.85
C SER A 199 -2.48 -31.49 -7.17
N GLU A 200 -3.56 -32.07 -7.69
CA GLU A 200 -4.17 -31.62 -8.95
C GLU A 200 -4.70 -30.18 -8.86
N GLU A 201 -4.42 -29.38 -9.90
CA GLU A 201 -5.05 -28.06 -10.07
C GLU A 201 -6.52 -28.23 -10.44
N VAL A 202 -7.40 -28.03 -9.47
CA VAL A 202 -8.85 -28.12 -9.69
C VAL A 202 -9.37 -26.80 -10.24
N ALA A 203 -9.96 -26.85 -11.43
CA ALA A 203 -10.59 -25.69 -12.09
C ALA A 203 -9.68 -24.46 -12.25
N GLY A 204 -8.37 -24.66 -12.45
CA GLY A 204 -7.40 -23.59 -12.62
C GLY A 204 -7.00 -22.88 -11.32
N VAL A 205 -7.35 -23.44 -10.16
CA VAL A 205 -6.91 -22.97 -8.85
C VAL A 205 -5.82 -23.91 -8.33
N SER A 206 -4.67 -23.34 -7.96
CA SER A 206 -3.57 -24.10 -7.37
C SER A 206 -3.92 -24.58 -5.95
N PRO A 207 -3.36 -25.72 -5.52
CA PRO A 207 -3.54 -26.25 -4.17
C PRO A 207 -3.22 -25.23 -3.08
N ASP A 208 -4.01 -25.23 -2.00
CA ASP A 208 -3.82 -24.31 -0.89
C ASP A 208 -2.74 -24.83 0.07
N PRO A 209 -1.56 -24.17 0.16
CA PRO A 209 -0.47 -24.63 1.01
C PRO A 209 -0.75 -24.52 2.51
N PHE A 210 -1.81 -23.80 2.89
CA PHE A 210 -2.22 -23.59 4.29
C PHE A 210 -3.45 -24.43 4.69
N ALA A 211 -3.96 -25.28 3.80
CA ALA A 211 -5.07 -26.19 4.12
C ALA A 211 -4.70 -27.16 5.26
N VAL A 212 -5.69 -27.67 5.98
CA VAL A 212 -5.44 -28.66 7.04
C VAL A 212 -4.82 -29.91 6.41
N GLY A 213 -3.68 -30.37 6.95
CA GLY A 213 -2.90 -31.48 6.38
C GLY A 213 -1.88 -31.06 5.31
N ALA A 214 -1.82 -29.78 4.94
CA ALA A 214 -0.78 -29.26 4.06
C ALA A 214 0.51 -28.88 4.82
N PRO A 215 1.68 -28.87 4.15
CA PRO A 215 2.98 -28.47 4.71
C PRO A 215 3.01 -27.19 5.56
N LEU A 216 2.20 -26.18 5.23
CA LEU A 216 2.13 -24.92 6.00
C LEU A 216 0.81 -24.75 6.76
N GLY A 217 -0.02 -25.79 6.80
CA GLY A 217 -1.37 -25.75 7.35
C GLY A 217 -1.47 -25.90 8.87
N GLU A 218 -0.37 -26.32 9.51
CA GLU A 218 -0.34 -26.63 10.94
C GLU A 218 -0.19 -25.38 11.82
N GLY A 219 -0.72 -25.50 13.04
CA GLY A 219 -0.60 -24.49 14.09
C GLY A 219 -1.24 -23.13 13.78
N TRP A 220 -0.75 -22.09 14.46
CA TRP A 220 -1.22 -20.71 14.29
C TRP A 220 -0.82 -20.12 12.92
N ARG A 221 0.31 -20.59 12.36
CA ARG A 221 0.83 -20.17 11.06
C ARG A 221 -0.10 -20.57 9.92
N GLY A 222 -0.62 -21.79 9.94
CA GLY A 222 -1.61 -22.23 8.96
C GLY A 222 -2.95 -21.50 9.10
N LYS A 223 -3.40 -21.21 10.33
CA LYS A 223 -4.60 -20.38 10.55
C LYS A 223 -4.45 -18.98 9.94
N LEU A 224 -3.30 -18.34 10.18
CA LEU A 224 -2.98 -17.03 9.62
C LEU A 224 -2.91 -17.08 8.09
N GLY A 225 -2.18 -18.05 7.53
CA GLY A 225 -2.07 -18.23 6.08
C GLY A 225 -3.43 -18.43 5.40
N ARG A 226 -4.32 -19.26 5.98
CA ARG A 226 -5.69 -19.44 5.47
C ARG A 226 -6.49 -18.15 5.49
N ALA A 227 -6.41 -17.37 6.58
CA ALA A 227 -7.11 -16.09 6.66
C ALA A 227 -6.63 -15.11 5.56
N MET A 228 -5.32 -15.05 5.33
CA MET A 228 -4.71 -14.15 4.36
C MET A 228 -4.97 -14.54 2.90
N VAL A 229 -5.02 -15.85 2.61
CA VAL A 229 -5.34 -16.36 1.28
C VAL A 229 -6.85 -16.36 1.02
N CYS A 230 -7.69 -16.42 2.05
CA CYS A 230 -9.14 -16.33 1.90
C CYS A 230 -9.54 -15.03 1.20
N ILE A 231 -8.93 -13.91 1.60
CA ILE A 231 -9.14 -12.62 0.97
C ILE A 231 -8.36 -12.59 -0.35
N GLY A 232 -9.08 -12.59 -1.47
CA GLY A 232 -8.45 -12.61 -2.80
C GLY A 232 -7.90 -13.99 -3.18
N ARG A 233 -8.57 -15.08 -2.78
CA ARG A 233 -8.14 -16.47 -3.08
C ARG A 233 -7.77 -16.70 -4.56
N GLY A 234 -8.56 -16.17 -5.50
CA GLY A 234 -8.24 -16.26 -6.93
C GLY A 234 -7.01 -15.45 -7.36
N TYR A 235 -6.63 -14.41 -6.62
CA TYR A 235 -5.36 -13.72 -6.85
C TYR A 235 -4.19 -14.58 -6.33
N TRP A 236 -4.24 -15.06 -5.10
CA TRP A 236 -3.13 -15.77 -4.46
C TRP A 236 -2.90 -17.18 -5.03
N LEU A 237 -3.98 -17.93 -5.24
CA LEU A 237 -3.96 -19.32 -5.69
C LEU A 237 -4.42 -19.50 -7.14
N GLY A 238 -4.73 -18.42 -7.87
CA GLY A 238 -5.09 -18.55 -9.29
C GLY A 238 -3.94 -19.17 -10.08
N GLY A 239 -4.25 -20.12 -10.96
CA GLY A 239 -3.29 -20.86 -11.77
C GLY A 239 -2.93 -20.15 -13.08
N LYS A 240 -1.91 -20.68 -13.77
CA LYS A 240 -1.31 -20.06 -14.98
C LYS A 240 -2.31 -19.83 -16.13
N LYS A 241 -3.37 -20.64 -16.21
CA LYS A 241 -4.45 -20.47 -17.20
C LYS A 241 -5.26 -19.20 -16.99
N GLU A 242 -5.67 -18.92 -15.75
CA GLU A 242 -6.41 -17.68 -15.42
C GLU A 242 -5.55 -16.44 -15.70
N ASP A 243 -4.24 -16.53 -15.47
CA ASP A 243 -3.27 -15.46 -15.73
C ASP A 243 -3.18 -15.14 -17.24
N GLU A 244 -3.10 -16.18 -18.08
CA GLU A 244 -3.05 -16.01 -19.53
C GLU A 244 -4.35 -15.45 -20.09
N GLU A 245 -5.50 -15.92 -19.59
CA GLU A 245 -6.82 -15.40 -19.96
C GLU A 245 -6.95 -13.91 -19.62
N TRP A 246 -6.48 -13.49 -18.45
CA TRP A 246 -6.44 -12.08 -18.08
C TRP A 246 -5.55 -11.27 -19.01
N ALA A 247 -4.31 -11.73 -19.27
CA ALA A 247 -3.38 -11.00 -20.12
C ALA A 247 -3.92 -10.84 -21.56
N ARG A 248 -4.59 -11.88 -22.09
CA ARG A 248 -5.26 -11.83 -23.39
C ARG A 248 -6.43 -10.85 -23.38
N GLN A 249 -7.26 -10.86 -22.33
CA GLN A 249 -8.42 -9.95 -22.23
C GLN A 249 -8.00 -8.47 -22.07
N VAL A 250 -6.92 -8.20 -21.34
CA VAL A 250 -6.40 -6.82 -21.21
C VAL A 250 -5.81 -6.36 -22.54
N ASN A 251 -5.01 -7.21 -23.20
CA ASN A 251 -4.41 -6.87 -24.49
C ASN A 251 -5.45 -6.69 -25.60
N SER A 252 -6.53 -7.49 -25.61
CA SER A 252 -7.61 -7.32 -26.59
C SER A 252 -8.36 -6.02 -26.42
N LYS A 253 -8.61 -5.56 -25.17
CA LYS A 253 -9.22 -4.25 -24.90
C LYS A 253 -8.38 -3.09 -25.42
N PHE A 254 -7.06 -3.10 -25.17
CA PHE A 254 -6.18 -2.05 -25.69
C PHE A 254 -6.09 -2.03 -27.22
N ARG A 255 -6.25 -3.19 -27.87
CA ARG A 255 -6.28 -3.26 -29.34
C ARG A 255 -7.61 -2.74 -29.90
N SER A 256 -8.74 -3.01 -29.26
CA SER A 256 -10.05 -2.51 -29.69
C SER A 256 -10.25 -1.00 -29.53
N THR A 257 -9.42 -0.32 -28.73
CA THR A 257 -9.49 1.14 -28.55
C THR A 257 -8.57 1.89 -29.53
N ARG A 258 -7.79 1.17 -30.33
CA ARG A 258 -6.87 1.73 -31.35
C ARG A 258 -7.40 1.61 -32.78
N GLU A 259 -8.54 0.94 -32.97
CA GLU A 259 -9.31 0.87 -34.21
C GLU A 259 -10.57 1.74 -34.07
#